data_AF-A0AAD8KN76-F1
#
_entry.id   AF-A0AAD8KN76-F1
#
_cell.length_a   1.000
_cell.length_b   1.000
_cell.length_c   1.000
_cell.angle_alpha   90.00
_cell.angle_beta   90.00
_cell.angle_gamma   90.00
#
_symmetry.space_group_name_H-M   'P 1'
#
loop_
_entity.id
_entity.type
_entity.pdbx_description
1 polymer ?
#
loop_
_entity_poly.entity_id
_entity_poly.type
_entity_poly.pdbx_seq_one_letter_code
_entity_poly.pdbx_strand_id
1 'polypeptide(L)'
;MALLLKKPVLMQRLICFPPISRHSKGFSSSSPDEMKSRFELWMVEHGKYYNTVEEKEKRFKIFKGKVRAIEKHNYTFLRFCKKHLTKFSDQTWDELHFTFCLDRSTWSRGSGV
;
A
#
# COMPACT_ATOMS: atom_id res chain seq x y z
N MET A 1 -64.38 12.85 6.10
CA MET A 1 -63.22 13.31 6.89
C MET A 1 -62.19 12.18 6.96
N ALA A 2 -60.96 12.45 6.50
CA ALA A 2 -59.69 11.73 6.76
C ALA A 2 -59.68 10.21 6.45
N LEU A 3 -59.18 9.74 5.29
CA LEU A 3 -57.75 9.56 4.93
C LEU A 3 -56.84 9.27 6.13
N LEU A 4 -56.22 8.07 6.15
CA LEU A 4 -54.78 7.88 6.38
C LEU A 4 -54.39 6.39 6.22
N LEU A 5 -54.02 6.03 4.99
CA LEU A 5 -53.13 4.91 4.70
C LEU A 5 -51.75 5.21 5.32
N LYS A 6 -51.39 4.55 6.42
CA LYS A 6 -50.00 4.51 6.88
C LYS A 6 -49.41 3.18 6.46
N LYS A 7 -48.61 3.20 5.39
CA LYS A 7 -47.77 2.07 4.94
C LYS A 7 -46.59 1.91 5.92
N PRO A 8 -46.44 0.79 6.65
CA PRO A 8 -45.17 0.52 7.31
C PRO A 8 -44.23 -0.13 6.28
N VAL A 9 -43.43 0.71 5.62
CA VAL A 9 -42.22 0.25 4.93
C VAL A 9 -41.16 -0.01 6.00
N LEU A 10 -41.07 -1.23 6.49
CA LEU A 10 -39.86 -1.70 7.19
C LEU A 10 -39.70 -3.21 7.07
N MET A 11 -39.71 -3.68 5.83
CA MET A 11 -38.89 -4.83 5.42
C MET A 11 -37.42 -4.38 5.43
N GLN A 12 -36.83 -4.19 6.61
CA GLN A 12 -35.37 -4.16 6.72
C GLN A 12 -34.92 -5.51 7.21
N ARG A 13 -34.59 -6.32 6.21
CA ARG A 13 -33.85 -7.58 6.30
C ARG A 13 -32.81 -7.51 7.42
N LEU A 14 -32.98 -8.33 8.45
CA LEU A 14 -31.85 -8.92 9.16
C LEU A 14 -31.04 -9.70 8.11
N ILE A 15 -30.11 -9.01 7.46
CA ILE A 15 -29.03 -9.67 6.75
C ILE A 15 -28.20 -10.27 7.87
N CYS A 16 -28.47 -11.53 8.20
CA CYS A 16 -27.47 -12.40 8.79
C CYS A 16 -26.31 -12.43 7.79
N PHE A 17 -25.40 -11.46 7.89
CA PHE A 17 -24.11 -11.56 7.24
C PHE A 17 -23.53 -12.87 7.75
N PRO A 18 -23.37 -13.90 6.90
CA PRO A 18 -22.68 -15.10 7.35
C PRO A 18 -21.33 -14.64 7.92
N PRO A 19 -20.81 -15.28 8.98
CA PRO A 19 -19.42 -15.01 9.37
C PRO A 19 -18.60 -15.30 8.12
N ILE A 20 -18.11 -14.24 7.47
CA ILE A 20 -17.23 -14.36 6.32
C ILE A 20 -16.09 -15.21 6.86
N SER A 21 -16.04 -16.47 6.42
CA SER A 21 -14.98 -17.39 6.71
C SER A 21 -13.71 -16.75 6.19
N ARG A 22 -13.02 -16.05 7.09
CA ARG A 22 -11.75 -15.41 6.81
C ARG A 22 -10.78 -16.56 6.74
N HIS A 23 -10.57 -17.07 5.54
CA HIS A 23 -9.30 -17.70 5.23
C HIS A 23 -8.25 -16.68 5.61
N SER A 24 -7.58 -16.92 6.74
CA SER A 24 -6.34 -16.23 7.02
C SER A 24 -5.42 -16.67 5.88
N LYS A 25 -5.22 -15.81 4.90
CA LYS A 25 -3.97 -15.87 4.15
C LYS A 25 -2.92 -15.53 5.20
N GLY A 26 -2.48 -16.57 5.91
CA GLY A 26 -1.32 -16.50 6.77
C GLY A 26 -0.20 -15.87 5.98
N PHE A 27 0.69 -15.18 6.68
CA PHE A 27 1.90 -14.57 6.13
C PHE A 27 2.71 -15.68 5.43
N SER A 28 2.41 -15.96 4.16
CA SER A 28 3.11 -16.96 3.40
C SER A 28 4.49 -16.40 3.15
N SER A 29 5.52 -17.07 3.68
CA SER A 29 6.88 -16.77 3.28
C SER A 29 6.98 -17.05 1.78
N SER A 30 6.77 -16.01 0.95
CA SER A 30 6.86 -16.18 -0.49
C SER A 30 8.23 -16.76 -0.83
N SER A 31 8.23 -17.74 -1.72
CA SER A 31 9.46 -18.35 -2.22
C SER A 31 10.40 -17.26 -2.74
N PRO A 32 11.73 -17.41 -2.63
CA PRO A 32 12.68 -16.50 -3.26
C PRO A 32 12.35 -16.20 -4.74
N ASP A 33 11.88 -17.19 -5.48
CA ASP A 33 11.56 -17.06 -6.91
C ASP A 33 10.26 -16.28 -7.16
N GLU A 34 9.27 -16.45 -6.27
CA GLU A 34 8.04 -15.67 -6.30
C GLU A 34 8.33 -14.18 -6.03
N MET A 35 9.22 -13.90 -5.06
CA MET A 35 9.62 -12.53 -4.74
C MET A 35 10.38 -11.87 -5.90
N LYS A 36 11.24 -12.61 -6.61
CA LYS A 36 11.90 -12.13 -7.83
C LYS A 36 10.87 -11.81 -8.92
N SER A 37 9.92 -12.71 -9.16
CA SER A 37 8.86 -12.52 -10.16
C SER A 37 8.02 -11.28 -9.86
N ARG A 38 7.66 -11.06 -8.59
CA ARG A 38 6.93 -9.86 -8.14
C ARG A 38 7.76 -8.58 -8.34
N PHE A 39 9.06 -8.64 -8.11
CA PHE A 39 9.95 -7.50 -8.33
C PHE A 39 10.04 -7.15 -9.82
N GLU A 40 10.15 -8.15 -10.70
CA GLU A 40 10.20 -7.93 -12.15
C GLU A 40 8.89 -7.35 -12.69
N LEU A 41 7.74 -7.89 -12.28
CA LEU A 41 6.44 -7.33 -12.63
C LEU A 41 6.29 -5.88 -12.13
N TRP A 42 6.68 -5.62 -10.89
CA TRP A 42 6.64 -4.28 -10.32
C TRP A 42 7.55 -3.30 -11.08
N MET A 43 8.74 -3.74 -11.51
CA MET A 43 9.64 -2.91 -12.32
C MET A 43 8.99 -2.53 -13.65
N VAL A 44 8.38 -3.49 -14.34
CA VAL A 44 7.69 -3.25 -15.62
C VAL A 44 6.52 -2.29 -15.41
N GLU A 45 5.68 -2.52 -14.40
CA GLU A 45 4.52 -1.68 -14.08
C GLU A 45 4.91 -0.22 -13.79
N HIS A 46 6.06 -0.01 -13.15
CA HIS A 46 6.53 1.32 -12.72
C HIS A 46 7.64 1.91 -13.61
N GLY A 47 7.96 1.27 -14.74
CA GLY A 47 8.99 1.72 -15.68
C GLY A 47 10.39 1.82 -15.07
N LYS A 48 10.74 0.91 -14.15
CA LYS A 48 12.04 0.90 -13.47
C LYS A 48 13.07 0.11 -14.28
N TYR A 49 14.24 0.71 -14.44
CA TYR A 49 15.42 0.09 -15.02
C TYR A 49 16.64 0.43 -14.18
N TYR A 50 17.56 -0.53 -14.04
CA TYR A 50 18.80 -0.37 -13.27
C TYR A 50 19.99 -0.65 -14.18
N ASN A 51 20.99 0.23 -14.13
CA ASN A 51 22.14 0.18 -15.03
C ASN A 51 23.14 -0.92 -14.67
N THR A 52 23.19 -1.33 -13.40
CA THR A 52 24.15 -2.32 -12.91
C THR A 52 23.45 -3.45 -12.16
N VAL A 53 24.09 -4.63 -12.15
CA VAL A 53 23.56 -5.81 -11.45
C VAL A 53 23.58 -5.59 -9.94
N GLU A 54 24.62 -4.93 -9.44
CA GLU A 54 24.80 -4.61 -8.03
C GLU A 54 23.71 -3.67 -7.52
N GLU A 55 23.35 -2.64 -8.31
CA GLU A 55 22.26 -1.73 -7.96
C GLU A 55 20.92 -2.45 -8.01
N LYS A 56 20.68 -3.28 -9.03
CA LYS A 56 19.45 -4.10 -9.10
C LYS A 56 19.32 -5.00 -7.87
N GLU A 57 20.40 -5.64 -7.43
CA GLU A 57 20.38 -6.51 -6.25
C GLU A 57 20.14 -5.71 -4.96
N LYS A 58 20.78 -4.55 -4.80
CA LYS A 58 20.55 -3.64 -3.67
C LYS A 58 19.08 -3.20 -3.60
N ARG A 59 18.51 -2.80 -4.74
CA ARG A 59 17.11 -2.36 -4.87
C ARG A 59 16.13 -3.50 -4.61
N PHE A 60 16.46 -4.72 -5.06
CA PHE A 60 15.70 -5.92 -4.75
C PHE A 60 15.65 -6.22 -3.24
N LYS A 61 16.77 -6.06 -2.52
CA LYS A 61 16.81 -6.23 -1.05
C LYS A 61 15.89 -5.23 -0.34
N ILE A 62 15.89 -3.96 -0.76
CA ILE A 62 15.01 -2.92 -0.21
C ILE A 62 13.54 -3.26 -0.50
N PHE A 63 13.24 -3.62 -1.75
CA PHE A 63 11.90 -4.01 -2.20
C PHE A 63 11.34 -5.17 -1.36
N LYS A 64 12.13 -6.23 -1.15
CA LYS A 64 11.74 -7.38 -0.30
C LYS A 64 11.38 -6.94 1.12
N GLY A 65 12.16 -6.00 1.68
CA GLY A 65 11.86 -5.40 2.98
C GLY A 65 10.52 -4.66 2.99
N LYS A 66 10.24 -3.84 1.97
CA LYS A 66 8.97 -3.10 1.83
C LYS A 66 7.77 -4.02 1.68
N VAL A 67 7.86 -5.06 0.84
CA VAL A 67 6.78 -6.04 0.64
C VAL A 67 6.41 -6.70 1.98
N ARG A 68 7.41 -7.18 2.74
CA ARG A 68 7.18 -7.80 4.05
C ARG A 68 6.54 -6.83 5.04
N ALA A 69 6.97 -5.56 5.05
CA ALA A 69 6.39 -4.54 5.91
C ALA A 69 4.92 -4.23 5.55
N ILE A 70 4.60 -4.19 4.25
CA ILE A 70 3.23 -4.00 3.74
C ILE A 70 2.35 -5.19 4.10
N GLU A 71 2.82 -6.42 3.87
CA GLU A 71 2.07 -7.63 4.20
C GLU A 71 1.80 -7.75 5.69
N LYS A 72 2.81 -7.48 6.53
CA LYS A 72 2.66 -7.41 7.98
C LYS A 72 1.63 -6.36 8.39
N HIS A 73 1.74 -5.15 7.84
CA HIS A 73 0.79 -4.08 8.14
C HIS A 73 -0.63 -4.42 7.72
N ASN A 74 -0.81 -4.96 6.50
CA ASN A 74 -2.11 -5.34 5.98
C ASN A 74 -2.72 -6.50 6.76
N TYR A 75 -1.91 -7.44 7.24
CA TYR A 75 -2.35 -8.52 8.10
C TYR A 75 -2.84 -7.99 9.46
N THR A 76 -2.12 -7.05 10.08
CA THR A 76 -2.49 -6.47 11.38
C THR A 76 -3.66 -5.49 11.28
N PHE A 77 -3.73 -4.68 10.23
CA PHE A 77 -4.67 -3.54 10.11
C PHE A 77 -5.64 -3.70 8.92
N LEU A 78 -6.25 -4.88 8.79
CA LEU A 78 -7.10 -5.28 7.66
C LEU A 78 -8.26 -4.31 7.32
N ARG A 79 -8.73 -3.48 8.26
CA ARG A 79 -9.98 -2.71 8.11
C ARG A 79 -9.81 -1.20 7.91
N PHE A 80 -8.61 -0.65 8.13
CA PHE A 80 -8.46 0.81 8.22
C PHE A 80 -7.66 1.39 7.07
N CYS A 81 -6.46 0.88 6.80
CA CYS A 81 -5.60 1.39 5.74
C CYS A 81 -4.79 0.25 5.12
N LYS A 82 -5.18 -0.20 3.93
CA LYS A 82 -4.39 -1.17 3.19
C LYS A 82 -3.24 -0.46 2.47
N LYS A 83 -2.01 -0.87 2.75
CA LYS A 83 -0.82 -0.40 2.04
C LYS A 83 -0.62 -1.21 0.76
N HIS A 84 -0.10 -0.54 -0.26
CA HIS A 84 0.21 -1.11 -1.57
C HIS A 84 1.65 -0.78 -1.94
N LEU A 85 2.18 -1.54 -2.90
CA LEU A 85 3.46 -1.19 -3.51
C LEU A 85 3.28 0.09 -4.33
N THR A 86 4.23 1.00 -4.18
CA THR A 86 4.27 2.27 -4.91
C THR A 86 5.55 2.34 -5.74
N LYS A 87 5.69 3.38 -6.58
CA LYS A 87 6.92 3.67 -7.35
C LYS A 87 8.19 3.87 -6.51
N PHE A 88 8.04 3.99 -5.19
CA PHE A 88 9.11 4.23 -4.22
C PHE A 88 9.42 2.99 -3.37
N SER A 89 8.90 1.81 -3.76
CA SER A 89 9.09 0.57 -3.00
C SER A 89 10.53 0.05 -3.04
N ASP A 90 11.38 0.61 -3.90
CA ASP A 90 12.81 0.33 -4.00
C ASP A 90 13.70 1.37 -3.28
N GLN A 91 13.09 2.35 -2.60
CA GLN A 91 13.81 3.45 -1.95
C GLN A 91 13.74 3.38 -0.42
N THR A 92 14.81 3.87 0.23
CA THR A 92 14.84 4.08 1.67
C THR A 92 14.16 5.40 2.05
N TRP A 93 13.83 5.56 3.33
CA TRP A 93 13.28 6.82 3.82
C TRP A 93 14.27 7.98 3.63
N ASP A 94 15.55 7.73 3.87
CA ASP A 94 16.60 8.73 3.69
C ASP A 94 16.65 9.17 2.23
N GLU A 95 16.75 8.26 1.26
CA GLU A 95 16.79 8.59 -0.17
C GLU A 95 15.58 9.42 -0.62
N LEU A 96 14.39 9.08 -0.12
CA LEU A 96 13.18 9.86 -0.36
C LEU A 96 13.28 11.26 0.24
N HIS A 97 13.73 11.36 1.49
CA HIS A 97 13.88 12.64 2.19
C HIS A 97 14.95 13.54 1.54
N PHE A 98 16.09 12.98 1.12
CA PHE A 98 17.12 13.71 0.37
C PHE A 98 16.56 14.26 -0.94
N THR A 99 15.76 13.47 -1.66
CA THR A 99 15.20 13.85 -2.97
C THR A 99 14.10 14.91 -2.86
N PHE A 100 13.20 14.77 -1.88
CA PHE A 100 11.96 15.56 -1.83
C PHE A 100 11.92 16.61 -0.71
N CYS A 101 12.75 16.50 0.33
CA CYS A 101 12.62 17.32 1.53
C CYS A 101 13.83 18.22 1.82
N LEU A 102 14.97 18.03 1.16
CA LEU A 102 16.15 18.89 1.35
C LEU A 102 16.18 20.17 0.51
N ASP A 103 15.18 20.41 -0.35
CA ASP A 103 14.91 21.74 -0.87
C ASP A 103 14.15 22.58 0.17
N ARG A 104 14.83 22.91 1.27
CA ARG A 104 14.32 23.84 2.30
C ARG A 104 15.02 25.20 2.26
N SER A 105 15.97 25.39 1.33
CA SER A 105 16.71 26.66 1.17
C SER A 105 15.87 27.76 0.50
N THR A 106 14.71 27.43 -0.07
CA THR A 106 13.81 28.38 -0.73
C THR A 106 12.72 28.95 0.19
N TRP A 107 12.49 28.41 1.40
CA TRP A 107 11.45 28.92 2.33
C TRP A 107 11.87 30.16 3.14
N SER A 108 13.10 30.66 3.00
CA SER A 108 13.60 31.83 3.76
C SER A 108 13.89 33.07 2.91
N ARG A 109 13.17 33.28 1.80
CA ARG A 109 13.31 34.51 1.00
C ARG A 109 11.94 35.06 0.59
N GLY A 110 11.21 35.60 1.55
CA GLY A 110 9.89 36.20 1.30
C GLY A 110 9.22 36.85 2.52
N SER A 111 10.00 37.42 3.45
CA SER A 111 9.48 38.28 4.53
C SER A 111 10.42 39.46 4.67
N GLY A 112 10.26 40.43 3.79
CA GLY A 112 11.14 41.59 3.73
C GLY A 112 10.73 42.55 2.62
N VAL A 113 9.47 42.98 2.63
CA VAL A 113 9.03 44.36 2.30
C VAL A 113 7.80 44.65 3.16
#